data_AF-A0A173M957-F1
#
_entry.id   AF-A0A173M957-F1
#
_cell.length_a   1.000
_cell.length_b   1.000
_cell.length_c   1.000
_cell.angle_alpha   90.00
_cell.angle_beta   90.00
_cell.angle_gamma   90.00
#
_symmetry.space_group_name_H-M   'P 1'
#
loop_
_entity.id
_entity.type
_entity.pdbx_description
1 polymer ?
#
loop_
_entity_poly.entity_id
_entity_poly.type
_entity_poly.pdbx_seq_one_letter_code
_entity_poly.pdbx_strand_id
1 'polypeptide(L)' 'MLIFDKSVVAYAINNLNISSVELNVYDWNTPAIRCYEKVGFVLVPEKYTTINVNGEEWKSVNMIFKGSLSNQ' A
#
# COMPACT_ATOMS: atom_id res chain seq x y z
N MET A 1 6.12 -6.10 -13.48
CA MET A 1 6.36 -6.11 -12.02
C MET A 1 6.76 -4.70 -11.63
N LEU A 2 5.80 -3.86 -11.21
CA LEU A 2 6.13 -2.54 -10.66
C LEU A 2 6.73 -2.79 -9.28
N ILE A 3 8.04 -2.61 -9.17
CA ILE A 3 8.75 -2.70 -7.90
C ILE A 3 8.27 -1.51 -7.08
N PHE A 4 7.44 -1.75 -6.08
CA PHE A 4 7.21 -0.73 -5.07
C PHE A 4 8.50 -0.57 -4.30
N ASP A 5 9.21 0.50 -4.61
CA ASP A 5 10.55 0.69 -4.12
C ASP A 5 10.49 1.15 -2.67
N LYS A 6 11.09 0.34 -1.78
CA LYS A 6 11.29 0.70 -0.37
C LYS A 6 11.94 2.07 -0.22
N SER A 7 12.72 2.51 -1.22
CA SER A 7 13.33 3.85 -1.25
C SER A 7 12.32 4.98 -1.14
N VAL A 8 11.14 4.85 -1.76
CA VAL A 8 10.09 5.88 -1.73
C VAL A 8 9.48 5.98 -0.33
N VAL A 9 9.21 4.83 0.30
CA VAL A 9 8.69 4.80 1.68
C VAL A 9 9.72 5.33 2.65
N ALA A 10 10.99 4.94 2.50
CA ALA A 10 12.07 5.43 3.34
C ALA A 10 12.24 6.95 3.20
N TYR A 11 12.20 7.48 1.98
CA TYR A 11 12.27 8.92 1.74
C TYR A 11 11.07 9.66 2.35
N ALA A 12 9.87 9.15 2.15
CA ALA A 12 8.65 9.67 2.76
C ALA A 12 8.81 9.83 4.28
N ILE A 13 9.15 8.75 4.99
CA ILE A 13 9.23 8.77 6.45
C ILE A 13 10.42 9.60 6.94
N ASN A 14 11.61 9.41 6.36
CA ASN A 14 12.84 9.98 6.90
C ASN A 14 13.14 11.40 6.43
N ASN A 15 12.74 11.76 5.21
CA ASN A 15 13.05 13.06 4.61
C ASN A 15 11.86 14.02 4.63
N LEU A 16 10.63 13.50 4.49
CA LEU A 16 9.42 14.32 4.53
C LEU A 16 8.75 14.32 5.91
N ASN A 17 9.26 13.51 6.85
CA ASN A 17 8.79 13.43 8.23
C ASN A 17 7.27 13.14 8.33
N ILE A 18 6.73 12.38 7.37
CA ILE A 18 5.33 11.95 7.39
C ILE A 18 5.15 10.70 8.24
N SER A 19 4.02 10.62 8.93
CA SER A 19 3.72 9.56 9.91
C SER A 19 3.18 8.28 9.29
N SER A 20 2.67 8.33 8.06
CA SER A 20 2.19 7.16 7.34
C SER A 20 2.21 7.35 5.83
N VAL A 21 2.32 6.24 5.11
CA VAL A 21 2.17 6.16 3.66
C VAL A 21 0.98 5.24 3.38
N GLU A 22 0.09 5.66 2.50
CA GLU A 22 -1.06 4.86 2.09
C GLU A 22 -1.03 4.60 0.59
N LEU A 23 -1.55 3.44 0.19
CA LEU A 23 -1.77 3.08 -1.21
C LEU A 23 -3.08 2.32 -1.36
N ASN A 24 -3.56 2.25 -2.59
CA ASN A 24 -4.72 1.46 -2.97
C ASN A 24 -4.29 0.38 -3.96
N VAL A 25 -4.81 -0.84 -3.78
CA VAL A 25 -4.51 -1.99 -4.63
C VAL A 25 -5.78 -2.78 -4.89
N TYR A 26 -5.94 -3.30 -6.10
CA TYR A 26 -7.04 -4.20 -6.39
C TYR A 26 -6.93 -5.49 -5.58
N ASP A 27 -8.05 -5.94 -5.04
CA ASP A 27 -8.13 -7.13 -4.18
C ASP A 27 -7.65 -8.42 -4.87
N TRP A 28 -7.87 -8.52 -6.19
CA TRP A 28 -7.36 -9.61 -7.01
C TRP A 28 -5.86 -9.55 -7.30
N ASN A 29 -5.18 -8.43 -7.05
CA ASN A 29 -3.74 -8.30 -7.28
C ASN A 29 -2.93 -8.81 -6.07
N THR A 30 -3.12 -10.10 -5.75
CA THR A 30 -2.42 -10.79 -4.66
C THR A 30 -0.89 -10.68 -4.73
N PRO A 31 -0.24 -10.72 -5.92
CA PRO A 31 1.22 -10.52 -6.00
C PRO A 31 1.67 -9.15 -5.49
N ALA A 32 0.96 -8.07 -5.85
CA ALA A 32 1.30 -6.73 -5.38
C ALA A 32 1.06 -6.58 -3.87
N ILE A 33 -0.06 -7.11 -3.36
CA ILE A 33 -0.37 -7.13 -1.93
C ILE A 33 0.78 -7.76 -1.14
N ARG A 34 1.25 -8.94 -1.54
CA ARG A 34 2.40 -9.62 -0.90
C ARG A 34 3.69 -8.82 -0.98
N CYS A 35 3.92 -8.08 -2.06
CA CYS A 35 5.06 -7.17 -2.16
C CYS A 35 4.97 -6.04 -1.13
N TYR A 36 3.79 -5.42 -0.97
CA TYR A 36 3.58 -4.34 0.00
C TYR A 36 3.67 -4.84 1.45
N GLU A 37 3.15 -6.03 1.75
CA GLU A 37 3.29 -6.68 3.06
C GLU A 37 4.77 -6.87 3.44
N LYS A 38 5.62 -7.31 2.50
CA LYS A 38 7.08 -7.44 2.71
C LYS A 38 7.80 -6.10 2.96
N VAL A 39 7.18 -4.98 2.58
CA VAL A 39 7.66 -3.63 2.88
C VAL A 39 7.21 -3.18 4.26
N GLY A 40 6.12 -3.75 4.79
CA GLY A 40 5.53 -3.39 6.09
C GLY A 40 4.17 -2.70 5.98
N PHE A 41 3.55 -2.67 4.79
CA PHE A 41 2.18 -2.22 4.66
C PHE A 41 1.21 -3.24 5.25
N VAL A 42 0.14 -2.75 5.86
CA VAL A 42 -0.95 -3.55 6.40
C VAL A 42 -2.24 -3.21 5.66
N LEU A 43 -3.00 -4.22 5.29
CA LEU A 43 -4.27 -4.06 4.58
C LEU A 43 -5.35 -3.53 5.54
N VAL A 44 -6.14 -2.56 5.08
CA VAL A 44 -7.27 -1.98 5.82
C VAL A 44 -8.56 -2.40 5.11
N PRO A 45 -9.14 -3.56 5.46
CA PRO A 45 -10.24 -4.16 4.70
C PRO A 45 -11.52 -3.32 4.72
N GLU A 46 -11.68 -2.46 5.72
CA GLU A 46 -12.82 -1.54 5.86
C GLU A 46 -12.69 -0.30 4.96
N LYS A 47 -11.48 0.01 4.48
CA LYS A 47 -11.22 1.17 3.62
C LYS A 47 -11.00 0.69 2.19
N TYR A 48 -12.07 0.70 1.41
CA TYR A 48 -12.05 0.28 0.01
C TYR A 48 -12.94 1.17 -0.86
N THR A 49 -12.72 1.08 -2.16
CA THR A 49 -13.57 1.69 -3.19
C THR A 49 -13.91 0.63 -4.23
N THR A 50 -15.05 0.76 -4.89
CA THR A 50 -15.43 -0.06 -6.03
C THR A 50 -15.61 0.81 -7.26
N ILE A 51 -15.19 0.29 -8.41
CA ILE A 51 -15.41 0.92 -9.71
C ILE A 51 -15.97 -0.12 -10.69
N ASN A 52 -16.78 0.31 -11.66
CA ASN A 52 -17.21 -0.57 -12.74
C ASN A 52 -16.27 -0.40 -13.94
N VAL A 53 -15.68 -1.50 -14.40
CA VAL A 53 -14.79 -1.54 -15.57
C VAL A 53 -15.33 -2.62 -16.50
N ASN A 54 -15.82 -2.22 -17.68
CA ASN A 54 -16.36 -3.14 -18.68
C ASN A 54 -17.48 -4.08 -18.17
N GLY A 55 -18.30 -3.61 -17.23
CA GLY A 55 -19.37 -4.41 -16.63
C GLY A 55 -18.93 -5.25 -15.42
N GLU A 56 -17.62 -5.31 -15.13
CA GLU A 56 -17.09 -5.97 -13.94
C GLU A 56 -16.91 -4.96 -12.80
N GLU A 57 -17.24 -5.36 -11.58
CA GLU A 57 -16.94 -4.58 -10.39
C GLU A 57 -15.52 -4.88 -9.91
N TRP A 58 -14.68 -3.86 -9.85
CA TRP A 58 -13.32 -3.96 -9.33
C TRP A 58 -13.25 -3.29 -7.96
N LYS A 59 -12.81 -4.05 -6.96
CA LYS A 59 -12.63 -3.57 -5.60
C LYS A 59 -11.17 -3.21 -5.36
N SER A 60 -10.92 -1.96 -5.01
CA SER A 60 -9.62 -1.49 -4.56
C SER A 60 -9.60 -1.33 -3.05
N VAL A 61 -8.72 -2.06 -2.37
CA VAL A 61 -8.51 -2.01 -0.93
C VAL A 61 -7.31 -1.13 -0.58
N ASN A 62 -7.39 -0.44 0.56
CA ASN A 62 -6.32 0.40 1.05
C ASN A 62 -5.28 -0.42 1.84
N MET A 63 -4.02 -0.03 1.73
CA MET A 63 -2.95 -0.52 2.59
C MET A 63 -2.15 0.65 3.18
N ILE A 64 -1.74 0.52 4.44
CA ILE A 64 -1.06 1.59 5.18
C ILE A 64 0.26 1.08 5.74
N PHE A 65 1.32 1.86 5.53
CA PHE A 65 2.58 1.77 6.25
C PHE A 65 2.60 2.86 7.32
N LYS A 66 2.84 2.50 8.59
CA LYS A 66 2.99 3.46 9.68
C LYS A 66 4.47 3.66 9.99
N GLY A 67 4.91 4.92 9.97
CA GLY A 67 6.28 5.33 10.24
C GLY A 67 6.65 5.13 11.70
N SER A 68 7.14 3.94 12.05
CA SER A 68 8.12 3.79 13.12
C SER A 68 9.18 2.80 12.65
N LEU A 69 10.19 3.32 11.93
CA LEU A 69 11.45 2.60 11.84
C LEU A 69 12.12 2.77 13.20
N SER A 70 11.97 1.79 14.09
CA SER A 70 12.87 1.68 15.24
C SER A 70 14.28 1.59 14.67
N ASN A 71 15.12 2.57 14.99
CA ASN A 71 16.55 2.55 14.67
C ASN A 71 17.10 1.17 15.06
N GLN A 72 17.41 0.35 14.06
CA GLN A 72 18.22 -0.85 14.23
C GLN A 72 19.67 -0.49 13.98
#